data_AF-A0A0E9LS12-F1
#
_entry.id   AF-A0A0E9LS12-F1
#
_cell.length_a   1.000
_cell.length_b   1.000
_cell.length_c   1.000
_cell.angle_alpha   90.00
_cell.angle_beta   90.00
_cell.angle_gamma   90.00
#
_symmetry.space_group_name_H-M   'P 1'
#
loop_
_entity.id
_entity.type
_entity.pdbx_description
1 polymer ?
#
loop_
_entity_poly.entity_id
_entity_poly.type
_entity_poly.pdbx_seq_one_letter_code
_entity_poly.pdbx_strand_id
1 'polypeptide(L)'
;MKKLNSLVILLIFVLGSCATIKQKSSARNTSNPQYKALNSFSYDTLEYIKTNFYENQQFYVGKPVKVLLDDLEADIVNFTPNSLWNPMDKSNGVSLTIRHTKHIAIENNLSAAIPTYFDLILKFNELYVYMDALELWNRETEINWGKAQEDFYKDFTIKEIFLYVPEIEPIE
;
A
#
# COMPACT_ATOMS: atom_id res chain seq x y z
N MET A 1 12.98 56.28 -43.78
CA MET A 1 13.47 55.96 -42.42
C MET A 1 12.28 55.42 -41.64
N LYS A 2 12.08 54.10 -41.55
CA LYS A 2 12.48 53.25 -40.39
C LYS A 2 12.17 54.00 -39.08
N LYS A 3 11.15 53.67 -38.29
CA LYS A 3 11.02 52.41 -37.52
C LYS A 3 9.54 52.18 -37.14
N LEU A 4 8.84 51.36 -37.93
CA LEU A 4 7.78 50.50 -37.42
C LEU A 4 8.40 49.10 -37.36
N ASN A 5 8.04 48.28 -36.37
CA ASN A 5 8.53 46.92 -36.13
C ASN A 5 9.79 46.83 -35.27
N SER A 6 9.65 46.98 -33.95
CA SER A 6 10.52 46.26 -33.02
C SER A 6 9.93 46.16 -31.60
N LEU A 7 8.61 46.03 -31.45
CA LEU A 7 8.02 45.81 -30.11
C LEU A 7 6.92 44.73 -30.05
N VAL A 8 6.67 44.02 -31.16
CA VAL A 8 5.67 42.94 -31.22
C VAL A 8 6.32 41.55 -31.33
N ILE A 9 7.64 41.47 -31.57
CA ILE A 9 8.36 40.19 -31.72
C ILE A 9 8.80 39.62 -30.35
N LEU A 10 8.79 40.42 -29.28
CA LEU A 10 9.22 39.96 -27.93
C LEU A 10 8.09 39.33 -27.10
N LEU A 11 6.89 39.13 -27.65
CA LEU A 11 5.73 38.58 -26.92
C LEU A 11 5.30 37.18 -27.41
N ILE A 12 5.97 36.62 -28.42
CA ILE A 12 5.64 35.29 -28.96
C ILE A 12 6.60 34.19 -28.44
N PHE A 13 7.70 34.54 -27.75
CA PHE A 13 8.68 33.55 -27.27
C PHE A 13 8.47 33.02 -25.84
N VAL A 14 7.42 33.43 -25.12
CA VAL A 14 7.14 32.91 -23.75
C VAL A 14 6.05 31.82 -23.74
N LEU A 15 5.43 31.51 -24.89
CA LEU A 15 4.37 30.48 -24.98
C LEU A 15 4.86 29.12 -25.54
N GLY A 16 6.17 28.94 -25.68
CA GLY A 16 6.77 27.78 -26.33
C GLY A 16 7.55 26.85 -25.40
N SER A 17 7.08 26.57 -24.19
CA SER A 17 7.62 25.47 -23.35
C SER A 17 6.61 24.90 -22.37
N CYS A 18 5.34 24.76 -22.79
CA CYS A 18 4.54 23.62 -22.32
C CYS A 18 4.85 22.42 -23.22
N ALA A 19 6.12 22.00 -23.27
CA ALA A 19 6.37 20.61 -23.56
C ALA A 19 5.94 19.89 -22.29
N THR A 20 4.76 19.26 -22.33
CA THR A 20 4.45 18.17 -21.42
C THR A 20 5.55 17.16 -21.64
N ILE A 21 6.61 17.26 -20.83
CA ILE A 21 7.50 16.16 -20.56
C ILE A 21 6.56 15.13 -19.95
N LYS A 22 5.97 14.28 -20.80
CA LYS A 22 5.70 12.91 -20.43
C LYS A 22 7.08 12.37 -20.11
N GLN A 23 7.52 12.65 -18.90
CA GLN A 23 8.46 11.83 -18.20
C GLN A 23 7.71 10.51 -18.20
N LYS A 24 7.99 9.70 -19.20
CA LYS A 24 7.99 8.26 -19.04
C LYS A 24 8.98 8.11 -17.91
N SER A 25 8.51 8.26 -16.67
CA SER A 25 9.22 7.75 -15.53
C SER A 25 9.29 6.29 -15.91
N SER A 26 10.45 5.91 -16.45
CA SER A 26 10.98 4.61 -16.15
C SER A 26 10.86 4.58 -14.64
N ALA A 27 9.78 3.99 -14.13
CA ALA A 27 9.71 3.56 -12.76
C ALA A 27 10.85 2.56 -12.66
N ARG A 28 12.07 3.08 -12.45
CA ARG A 28 13.06 2.31 -11.73
C ARG A 28 12.29 1.90 -10.50
N ASN A 29 12.15 0.60 -10.30
CA ASN A 29 11.93 0.03 -8.99
C ASN A 29 13.10 0.51 -8.12
N THR A 30 13.06 1.77 -7.71
CA THR A 30 13.87 2.27 -6.62
C THR A 30 13.24 1.58 -5.45
N SER A 31 13.89 0.55 -4.92
CA SER A 31 13.53 -0.07 -3.66
C SER A 31 13.41 1.01 -2.58
N ASN A 32 12.61 0.75 -1.56
CA ASN A 32 12.54 1.66 -0.42
C ASN A 32 13.96 1.88 0.16
N PRO A 33 14.50 3.12 0.17
CA PRO A 33 15.87 3.36 0.61
C PRO A 33 16.06 3.14 2.10
N GLN A 34 14.97 3.12 2.88
CA GLN A 34 14.96 2.82 4.31
C GLN A 34 14.46 1.40 4.59
N TYR A 35 14.31 0.58 3.56
CA TYR A 35 13.89 -0.82 3.69
C TYR A 35 14.84 -1.61 4.58
N LYS A 36 14.26 -2.46 5.42
CA LYS A 36 14.95 -3.46 6.22
C LYS A 36 14.29 -4.81 6.01
N ALA A 37 15.05 -5.82 5.64
CA ALA A 37 14.54 -7.19 5.48
C ALA A 37 13.94 -7.75 6.78
N LEU A 38 12.99 -8.68 6.71
CA LEU A 38 12.29 -9.26 7.86
C LEU A 38 13.26 -9.92 8.84
N ASN A 39 14.33 -10.54 8.34
CA ASN A 39 15.35 -11.17 9.18
C ASN A 39 16.08 -10.18 10.11
N SER A 40 16.12 -8.89 9.78
CA SER A 40 16.72 -7.86 10.62
C SER A 40 15.89 -7.53 11.87
N PHE A 41 14.63 -7.98 11.89
CA PHE A 41 13.72 -7.89 13.03
C PHE A 41 13.63 -9.20 13.82
N SER A 42 14.58 -10.12 13.62
CA SER A 42 14.51 -11.48 14.21
C SER A 42 13.19 -12.20 13.86
N TYR A 43 12.65 -11.93 12.67
CA TYR A 43 11.35 -12.44 12.20
C TYR A 43 10.13 -11.95 13.00
N ASP A 44 10.25 -10.84 13.73
CA ASP A 44 9.08 -10.11 14.24
C ASP A 44 8.34 -9.43 13.08
N THR A 45 7.34 -10.12 12.54
CA THR A 45 6.55 -9.64 11.40
C THR A 45 5.80 -8.35 11.71
N LEU A 46 5.33 -8.13 12.94
CA LEU A 46 4.56 -6.93 13.27
C LEU A 46 5.47 -5.69 13.27
N GLU A 47 6.63 -5.78 13.93
CA GLU A 47 7.60 -4.68 13.93
C GLU A 47 8.14 -4.42 12.52
N TYR A 48 8.41 -5.49 11.75
CA TYR A 48 8.78 -5.38 10.34
C TYR A 48 7.74 -4.60 9.52
N ILE A 49 6.45 -4.93 9.64
CA ILE A 49 5.39 -4.25 8.88
C ILE A 49 5.27 -2.79 9.33
N LYS A 50 5.29 -2.56 10.64
CA LYS A 50 5.17 -1.24 11.24
C LYS A 50 6.30 -0.32 10.76
N THR A 51 7.55 -0.74 10.88
CA THR A 51 8.71 0.06 10.47
C THR A 51 8.76 0.28 8.96
N ASN A 52 8.60 -0.78 8.15
CA ASN A 52 8.85 -0.65 6.70
C ASN A 52 7.70 -0.03 5.93
N PHE A 53 6.44 -0.24 6.33
CA PHE A 53 5.28 0.14 5.52
C PHE A 53 4.39 1.19 6.18
N TYR A 54 4.19 1.14 7.50
CA TYR A 54 3.32 2.10 8.19
C TYR A 54 4.05 3.40 8.56
N GLU A 55 5.17 3.32 9.28
CA GLU A 55 5.95 4.49 9.70
C GLU A 55 6.63 5.17 8.50
N ASN A 56 7.04 4.37 7.50
CA ASN A 56 7.64 4.85 6.27
C ASN A 56 6.64 4.85 5.08
N GLN A 57 5.35 5.03 5.35
CA GLN A 57 4.32 4.99 4.31
C GLN A 57 4.51 6.04 3.20
N GLN A 58 5.20 7.15 3.49
CA GLN A 58 5.47 8.24 2.52
C GLN A 58 6.22 7.76 1.28
N PHE A 59 7.00 6.68 1.39
CA PHE A 59 7.66 6.09 0.23
C PHE A 59 6.69 5.40 -0.74
N TYR A 60 5.59 4.81 -0.22
CA TYR A 60 4.63 4.04 -1.01
C TYR A 60 3.41 4.86 -1.43
N VAL A 61 3.05 5.91 -0.68
CA VAL A 61 1.96 6.83 -1.05
C VAL A 61 2.24 7.44 -2.42
N GLY A 62 1.24 7.39 -3.31
CA GLY A 62 1.32 7.81 -4.70
C GLY A 62 1.91 6.78 -5.66
N LYS A 63 2.27 5.58 -5.19
CA LYS A 63 2.80 4.48 -6.03
C LYS A 63 1.78 3.36 -6.19
N PRO A 64 1.92 2.52 -7.24
CA PRO A 64 1.14 1.30 -7.38
C PRO A 64 1.34 0.35 -6.20
N VAL A 65 0.28 -0.35 -5.79
CA VAL A 65 0.32 -1.41 -4.76
C VAL A 65 1.42 -2.43 -5.04
N LYS A 66 1.71 -2.72 -6.31
CA LYS A 66 2.80 -3.60 -6.73
C LYS A 66 4.13 -3.28 -6.05
N VAL A 67 4.46 -1.99 -5.87
CA VAL A 67 5.72 -1.58 -5.24
C VAL A 67 5.79 -2.03 -3.78
N LEU A 68 4.67 -1.94 -3.07
CA LEU A 68 4.56 -2.44 -1.70
C LEU A 68 4.64 -3.97 -1.67
N LEU A 69 3.93 -4.66 -2.56
CA LEU A 69 3.93 -6.12 -2.64
C LEU A 69 5.30 -6.69 -3.00
N ASP A 70 6.05 -6.02 -3.87
CA ASP A 70 7.42 -6.43 -4.26
C ASP A 70 8.41 -6.35 -3.09
N ASP A 71 8.20 -5.42 -2.14
CA ASP A 71 9.05 -5.24 -0.95
C ASP A 71 8.59 -6.13 0.24
N LEU A 72 7.36 -6.66 0.20
CA LEU A 72 6.73 -7.40 1.29
C LEU A 72 7.26 -8.84 1.40
N GLU A 73 7.95 -9.13 2.50
CA GLU A 73 8.48 -10.48 2.82
C GLU A 73 7.52 -11.31 3.70
N ALA A 74 6.41 -10.72 4.15
CA ALA A 74 5.45 -11.36 5.04
C ALA A 74 4.28 -12.00 4.28
N ASP A 75 3.81 -13.15 4.76
CA ASP A 75 2.68 -13.85 4.17
C ASP A 75 1.36 -13.11 4.43
N ILE A 76 0.73 -12.65 3.36
CA ILE A 76 -0.68 -12.25 3.37
C ILE A 76 -1.50 -13.54 3.33
N VAL A 77 -2.34 -13.75 4.33
CA VAL A 77 -3.17 -14.96 4.42
C VAL A 77 -4.59 -14.71 3.94
N ASN A 78 -5.08 -13.48 4.05
CA ASN A 78 -6.45 -13.14 3.68
C ASN A 78 -6.54 -11.67 3.26
N PHE A 79 -7.65 -11.30 2.63
CA PHE A 79 -7.97 -9.92 2.32
C PHE A 79 -9.44 -9.63 2.59
N THR A 80 -9.72 -8.38 2.94
CA THR A 80 -11.10 -7.89 3.06
C THR A 80 -11.21 -6.59 2.24
N PRO A 81 -12.06 -6.55 1.20
CA PRO A 81 -12.37 -5.30 0.52
C PRO A 81 -12.95 -4.30 1.54
N ASN A 82 -12.41 -3.07 1.60
CA ASN A 82 -12.88 -2.08 2.57
C ASN A 82 -14.30 -1.63 2.20
N SER A 83 -15.31 -2.08 2.94
CA SER A 83 -16.67 -1.56 2.82
C SER A 83 -16.82 -0.35 3.74
N LEU A 84 -16.34 0.81 3.28
CA LEU A 84 -16.93 2.05 3.78
C LEU A 84 -18.23 2.19 3.01
N TRP A 85 -19.37 2.06 3.71
CA TRP A 85 -20.72 2.32 3.24
C TRP A 85 -20.74 3.53 2.27
N ASN A 86 -20.61 3.24 0.98
CA ASN A 86 -20.61 4.22 -0.09
C ASN A 86 -21.82 3.86 -0.94
N PRO A 87 -22.76 4.78 -1.21
CA PRO A 87 -24.04 4.50 -1.88
C PRO A 87 -23.96 3.99 -3.33
N MET A 88 -22.81 3.50 -3.81
CA MET A 88 -22.54 3.14 -5.20
C MET A 88 -21.87 1.77 -5.40
N ASP A 89 -21.92 0.86 -4.42
CA ASP A 89 -21.31 -0.49 -4.49
C ASP A 89 -19.80 -0.46 -4.84
N LYS A 90 -19.12 0.63 -4.50
CA LYS A 90 -17.71 0.87 -4.80
C LYS A 90 -16.88 0.97 -3.53
N SER A 91 -15.73 0.32 -3.55
CA SER A 91 -14.71 0.41 -2.50
C SER A 91 -13.49 1.20 -3.00
N ASN A 92 -12.71 1.70 -2.05
CA ASN A 92 -11.48 2.45 -2.28
C ASN A 92 -10.30 1.92 -1.46
N GLY A 93 -10.31 0.64 -1.06
CA GLY A 93 -9.19 0.09 -0.32
C GLY A 93 -9.35 -1.38 0.01
N VAL A 94 -8.30 -2.00 0.54
CA VAL A 94 -8.28 -3.41 0.95
C VAL A 94 -7.54 -3.53 2.28
N SER A 95 -8.06 -4.35 3.18
CA SER A 95 -7.31 -4.83 4.34
C SER A 95 -6.59 -6.12 3.96
N LEU A 96 -5.28 -6.15 4.12
CA LEU A 96 -4.44 -7.33 3.95
C LEU A 96 -4.17 -7.94 5.32
N THR A 97 -4.69 -9.13 5.57
CA THR A 97 -4.49 -9.83 6.83
C THR A 97 -3.16 -10.56 6.79
N ILE A 98 -2.27 -10.22 7.71
CA ILE A 98 -0.91 -10.74 7.79
C ILE A 98 -0.78 -11.57 9.06
N ARG A 99 -0.22 -12.77 8.92
CA ARG A 99 0.05 -13.66 10.06
C ARG A 99 1.31 -13.22 10.78
N HIS A 100 1.28 -13.23 12.11
CA HIS A 100 2.48 -13.14 12.94
C HIS A 100 2.41 -14.07 14.13
N THR A 101 3.55 -14.23 14.81
CA THR A 101 3.62 -14.97 16.07
C THR A 101 3.69 -13.99 17.21
N LYS A 102 2.79 -14.15 18.19
CA LYS A 102 2.85 -13.43 19.46
C LYS A 102 3.43 -14.34 20.52
N HIS A 103 4.34 -13.80 21.31
CA HIS A 103 4.83 -14.44 22.51
C HIS A 103 4.04 -13.93 23.71
N ILE A 104 3.26 -14.81 24.33
CA ILE A 104 2.59 -14.51 25.60
C ILE A 104 3.39 -15.11 26.76
N ALA A 105 3.47 -14.39 27.87
CA ALA A 105 3.98 -14.94 29.12
C ALA A 105 2.89 -15.86 29.72
N ILE A 106 3.29 -17.07 30.08
CA ILE A 106 2.50 -18.00 30.88
C ILE A 106 3.17 -18.09 32.25
N GLU A 107 2.40 -18.40 33.29
CA GLU A 107 2.92 -18.66 34.64
C GLU A 107 4.18 -19.55 34.61
N ASN A 108 5.13 -19.26 35.50
CA ASN A 108 6.43 -19.93 35.65
C ASN A 108 7.49 -19.64 34.56
N ASN A 109 7.58 -18.40 34.04
CA ASN A 109 8.58 -17.98 33.04
C ASN A 109 8.53 -18.77 31.72
N LEU A 110 7.39 -19.40 31.42
CA LEU A 110 7.17 -20.06 30.15
C LEU A 110 6.61 -19.05 29.15
N SER A 111 7.02 -19.14 27.90
CA SER A 111 6.40 -18.38 26.81
C SER A 111 5.69 -19.33 25.87
N ALA A 112 4.43 -19.03 25.54
CA ALA A 112 3.78 -19.65 24.39
C ALA A 112 3.87 -18.74 23.17
N ALA A 113 4.18 -19.35 22.04
CA ALA A 113 4.05 -18.76 20.72
C ALA A 113 2.64 -19.05 20.19
N ILE A 114 1.84 -18.01 19.97
CA ILE A 114 0.48 -18.11 19.45
C ILE A 114 0.45 -17.43 18.06
N PRO A 115 -0.01 -18.14 17.02
CA PRO A 115 -0.33 -17.51 15.74
C PRO A 115 -1.47 -16.51 15.92
N THR A 116 -1.23 -15.28 15.51
CA THR A 116 -2.20 -14.17 15.55
C THR A 116 -2.09 -13.34 14.25
N TYR A 117 -2.94 -12.33 14.11
CA TYR A 117 -3.13 -11.60 12.87
C TYR A 117 -3.28 -10.11 13.12
N PHE A 118 -2.79 -9.31 12.18
CA PHE A 118 -3.09 -7.88 12.08
C PHE A 118 -3.43 -7.55 10.62
N ASP A 119 -4.03 -6.38 10.42
CA ASP A 119 -4.39 -5.91 9.09
C ASP A 119 -3.50 -4.73 8.67
N LEU A 120 -2.87 -4.87 7.50
CA LEU A 120 -2.30 -3.75 6.76
C LEU A 120 -3.36 -3.22 5.80
N ILE A 121 -3.93 -2.06 6.10
CA ILE A 121 -5.05 -1.49 5.37
C ILE A 121 -4.54 -0.48 4.35
N LEU A 122 -4.75 -0.74 3.07
CA LEU A 122 -4.39 0.15 1.99
C LEU A 122 -5.65 0.89 1.51
N LYS A 123 -5.60 2.22 1.50
CA LYS A 123 -6.58 3.05 0.76
C LYS A 123 -6.00 3.45 -0.59
N PHE A 124 -6.86 3.55 -1.58
CA PHE A 124 -6.53 3.85 -2.96
C PHE A 124 -7.09 5.22 -3.40
N ASN A 125 -6.51 5.76 -4.46
CA ASN A 125 -7.08 6.92 -5.15
C ASN A 125 -8.26 6.52 -6.03
N GLU A 126 -8.18 5.33 -6.62
CA GLU A 126 -9.19 4.76 -7.50
C GLU A 126 -10.32 4.11 -6.69
N LEU A 127 -11.48 4.00 -7.34
CA LEU A 127 -12.60 3.20 -6.85
C LEU A 127 -12.71 1.92 -7.68
N TYR A 128 -13.08 0.83 -7.04
CA TYR A 128 -13.39 -0.44 -7.69
C TYR A 128 -14.74 -0.97 -7.27
N VAL A 129 -15.35 -1.82 -8.09
CA VAL A 129 -16.64 -2.45 -7.79
C VAL A 129 -16.42 -3.48 -6.68
N TYR A 130 -17.13 -3.32 -5.56
CA TYR A 130 -16.96 -4.17 -4.38
C TYR A 130 -17.23 -5.65 -4.70
N MET A 131 -18.23 -5.92 -5.54
CA MET A 131 -18.59 -7.28 -5.95
C MET A 131 -17.47 -7.98 -6.74
N ASP A 132 -16.79 -7.28 -7.66
CA ASP A 132 -15.67 -7.84 -8.42
C ASP A 132 -14.54 -8.32 -7.49
N ALA A 133 -14.27 -7.58 -6.42
CA ALA A 133 -13.28 -7.99 -5.41
C ALA A 133 -13.79 -9.13 -4.52
N LEU A 134 -15.09 -9.15 -4.22
CA LEU A 134 -15.69 -10.20 -3.41
C LEU A 134 -15.70 -11.55 -4.14
N GLU A 135 -15.85 -11.55 -5.46
CA GLU A 135 -15.76 -12.75 -6.31
C GLU A 135 -14.39 -13.41 -6.27
N LEU A 136 -13.33 -12.67 -5.91
CA LEU A 136 -11.99 -13.23 -5.71
C LEU A 136 -11.87 -14.00 -4.40
N TRP A 137 -12.83 -13.89 -3.49
CA TRP A 137 -12.77 -14.57 -2.20
C TRP A 137 -13.24 -16.03 -2.32
N ASN A 138 -12.33 -16.97 -2.09
CA ASN A 138 -12.66 -18.37 -1.91
C ASN A 138 -13.01 -18.66 -0.44
N ARG A 139 -14.24 -19.11 -0.16
CA ARG A 139 -14.66 -19.41 1.24
C ARG A 139 -14.20 -20.77 1.75
N GLU A 140 -13.66 -21.61 0.87
CA GLU A 140 -13.27 -22.99 1.19
C GLU A 140 -11.80 -23.08 1.65
N THR A 141 -11.05 -21.98 1.55
CA THR A 141 -9.61 -21.96 1.84
C THR A 141 -9.27 -21.09 3.06
N GLU A 142 -8.35 -21.60 3.88
CA GLU A 142 -7.76 -20.85 5.00
C GLU A 142 -6.86 -19.71 4.52
N ILE A 143 -6.31 -19.81 3.30
CA ILE A 143 -5.52 -18.78 2.63
C ILE A 143 -6.26 -18.31 1.39
N ASN A 144 -6.62 -17.02 1.35
CA ASN A 144 -7.42 -16.42 0.28
C ASN A 144 -6.69 -15.34 -0.51
N TRP A 145 -5.42 -15.11 -0.20
CA TRP A 145 -4.56 -14.24 -0.99
C TRP A 145 -3.70 -15.06 -1.94
N GLY A 146 -3.60 -14.61 -3.18
CA GLY A 146 -2.80 -15.23 -4.22
C GLY A 146 -2.77 -14.38 -5.49
N LYS A 147 -2.34 -15.01 -6.59
CA LYS A 147 -2.06 -14.32 -7.86
C LYS A 147 -3.24 -13.49 -8.40
N ALA A 148 -4.47 -13.99 -8.24
CA ALA A 148 -5.67 -13.31 -8.74
C ALA A 148 -5.94 -12.01 -7.98
N GLN A 149 -5.81 -12.04 -6.65
CA GLN A 149 -5.96 -10.87 -5.79
C GLN A 149 -4.83 -9.86 -6.04
N GLU A 150 -3.59 -10.34 -6.16
CA GLU A 150 -2.46 -9.49 -6.55
C GLU A 150 -2.70 -8.82 -7.91
N ASP A 151 -3.11 -9.59 -8.93
CA ASP A 151 -3.35 -9.04 -10.26
C ASP A 151 -4.51 -8.03 -10.28
N PHE A 152 -5.51 -8.24 -9.43
CA PHE A 152 -6.57 -7.27 -9.22
C PHE A 152 -6.03 -5.97 -8.60
N TYR A 153 -5.28 -6.04 -7.49
CA TYR A 153 -4.92 -4.85 -6.72
C TYR A 153 -3.61 -4.15 -7.13
N LYS A 154 -2.68 -4.83 -7.81
CA LYS A 154 -1.29 -4.34 -8.03
C LYS A 154 -1.18 -2.95 -8.66
N ASP A 155 -2.13 -2.58 -9.53
CA ASP A 155 -2.07 -1.34 -10.30
C ASP A 155 -2.81 -0.17 -9.62
N PHE A 156 -3.50 -0.41 -8.50
CA PHE A 156 -4.12 0.65 -7.72
C PHE A 156 -3.07 1.57 -7.09
N THR A 157 -3.33 2.87 -7.08
CA THR A 157 -2.43 3.86 -6.50
C THR A 157 -2.71 4.00 -5.02
N ILE A 158 -1.71 3.74 -4.18
CA ILE A 158 -1.82 3.89 -2.73
C ILE A 158 -2.04 5.37 -2.39
N LYS A 159 -3.12 5.65 -1.66
CA LYS A 159 -3.44 6.95 -1.08
C LYS A 159 -2.92 7.06 0.36
N GLU A 160 -3.12 6.01 1.13
CA GLU A 160 -2.84 6.00 2.58
C GLU A 160 -2.71 4.56 3.08
N ILE A 161 -1.91 4.36 4.13
CA ILE A 161 -1.68 3.06 4.75
C ILE A 161 -2.03 3.15 6.25
N PHE A 162 -2.83 2.21 6.73
CA PHE A 162 -3.12 2.03 8.16
C PHE A 162 -2.66 0.67 8.62
N LEU A 163 -2.36 0.57 9.91
CA LEU A 163 -2.06 -0.68 10.59
C LEU A 163 -3.10 -0.86 11.71
N TYR A 164 -3.86 -1.95 11.64
CA TYR A 164 -4.81 -2.34 12.67
C TYR A 164 -4.32 -3.60 13.38
N VAL A 165 -4.06 -3.48 14.68
CA VAL A 165 -3.64 -4.59 15.54
C VAL A 165 -4.77 -4.81 16.56
N PRO A 166 -5.51 -5.94 16.51
CA PRO A 166 -6.68 -6.17 17.36
C PRO A 166 -6.44 -6.09 18.87
N GLU A 167 -5.18 -6.29 19.29
CA GLU A 167 -4.82 -6.53 20.69
C GLU A 167 -4.25 -5.30 21.42
N ILE A 168 -4.21 -4.14 20.78
CA ILE A 168 -3.88 -2.88 21.46
C ILE A 168 -5.17 -2.37 22.10
N GLU A 169 -5.50 -2.89 23.28
CA GLU A 169 -6.47 -2.21 24.16
C GLU A 169 -5.99 -0.77 24.42
N PRO A 170 -6.91 0.21 24.54
CA PRO A 170 -6.52 1.52 25.03
C PRO A 170 -5.91 1.32 26.43
N ILE A 171 -4.70 1.85 26.61
CA ILE A 171 -4.09 1.98 27.93
C ILE A 171 -5.07 2.82 28.76
N GLU A 172 -5.68 2.22 29.80
CA GLU A 172 -6.47 2.95 30.81
C GLU A 172 -5.62 4.00 31.54
#